data_AF-A0A9N8ZMF5-F1
#
_entry.id   AF-A0A9N8ZMF5-F1
#
_cell.length_a   1.000
_cell.length_b   1.000
_cell.length_c   1.000
_cell.angle_alpha   90.00
_cell.angle_beta   90.00
_cell.angle_gamma   90.00
#
_symmetry.space_group_name_H-M   'P 1'
#
loop_
_entity.id
_entity.type
_entity.pdbx_description
1 polymer ?
#
loop_
_entity_poly.entity_id
_entity_poly.type
_entity_poly.pdbx_seq_one_letter_code
_entity_poly.pdbx_strand_id
1 'polypeptide(L)'
;MAQPDVASALVAWLPRTLSTIGDLADSAILIEVVCAIDNKFFKISNDTRENSWVQSFKKLEQMYQLLIHYYQAVLQLSTVNIDPPNLKSIARDGNLEETIKLENESNKAHEEYLRLIAEKETLEKTYSTLMDEHSELSSKYDDLQVSNEELRQKLREMESGKDFHLRAEIDNLRHEFENQRHETELLVERSNIRINELTRQVIDLTEQADKASQLNDQLDEHRHTVDRLKKAENVIEKYRKKLDEAADLRRTLKALEQDNRQLVERNQVVEDEYRKVAAYKSLMENYKKQIDALQVEKAELITQNNKLEYENKHMRTKIEAHEIAQSRDMESIRLLEDRVRELEMGDEDDNDKPDGVVNNVDQSIGDEISDALKGNTMTGLRLRVNELERELARVREGKPADGNADAELVILNHMLEDAQRAKAKLEKDYDKVQKEKLELESELRTHQNGSTANGTDKPENRKSIDRELAETRRKLYETQLKLTQAEKGDEINEDDLKSQNVQLHQQIAEKNKKIEASKQLVKGQHEIIDNYKSREAAIEAERKAYAEEISRLKV
;
A
#
# COMPACT_ATOMS: atom_id res chain seq x y z
N MET A 1 47.74 11.00 -151.56
CA MET A 1 47.91 12.23 -152.36
C MET A 1 49.13 12.04 -153.23
N ALA A 2 49.02 12.33 -154.53
CA ALA A 2 50.10 12.11 -155.51
C ALA A 2 51.40 12.78 -155.05
N GLN A 3 52.50 12.02 -155.09
CA GLN A 3 53.85 12.49 -154.76
C GLN A 3 54.22 13.65 -155.70
N PRO A 4 54.49 14.86 -155.17
CA PRO A 4 55.16 15.88 -155.97
C PRO A 4 56.61 15.42 -156.20
N ASP A 5 57.02 15.46 -157.45
CA ASP A 5 58.36 15.13 -157.95
C ASP A 5 59.42 15.78 -157.05
N VAL A 6 60.04 14.98 -156.19
CA VAL A 6 60.89 15.40 -155.07
C VAL A 6 62.08 16.22 -155.58
N ALA A 7 62.52 15.97 -156.82
CA ALA A 7 63.55 16.74 -157.50
C ALA A 7 63.15 18.23 -157.64
N SER A 8 61.89 18.53 -157.98
CA SER A 8 61.40 19.91 -158.08
C SER A 8 61.27 20.58 -156.71
N ALA A 9 60.90 19.82 -155.66
CA ALA A 9 60.81 20.34 -154.30
C ALA A 9 62.19 20.69 -153.71
N LEU A 10 63.20 19.87 -154.01
CA LEU A 10 64.59 20.11 -153.60
C LEU A 10 65.21 21.31 -154.33
N VAL A 11 64.95 21.47 -155.63
CA VAL A 11 65.40 22.66 -156.39
C VAL A 11 64.75 23.95 -155.85
N ALA A 12 63.49 23.90 -155.42
CA ALA A 12 62.77 25.07 -154.87
C ALA A 12 63.29 25.52 -153.49
N TRP A 13 63.90 24.63 -152.71
CA TRP A 13 64.43 24.94 -151.38
C TRP A 13 65.85 25.56 -151.42
N LEU A 14 66.53 25.48 -152.56
CA LEU A 14 67.93 25.90 -152.72
C LEU A 14 68.06 27.34 -153.28
N PRO A 15 69.10 28.13 -152.89
CA PRO A 15 69.24 29.54 -153.31
C PRO A 15 69.39 29.72 -154.84
N ARG A 16 68.78 30.79 -155.38
CA ARG A 16 68.51 31.00 -156.81
C ARG A 16 69.74 31.19 -157.70
N THR A 17 70.31 30.11 -158.24
CA THR A 17 71.09 30.15 -159.50
C THR A 17 71.08 28.83 -160.32
N LEU A 18 70.30 27.81 -159.95
CA LEU A 18 70.35 26.49 -160.59
C LEU A 18 69.16 26.25 -161.50
N SER A 19 69.41 25.88 -162.76
CA SER A 19 68.34 25.61 -163.74
C SER A 19 68.40 24.21 -164.36
N THR A 20 69.46 23.43 -164.11
CA THR A 20 69.53 22.03 -164.58
C THR A 20 70.18 21.12 -163.53
N ILE A 21 69.72 19.86 -163.42
CA ILE A 21 70.26 18.85 -162.47
C ILE A 21 71.79 18.65 -162.62
N GLY A 22 72.33 18.90 -163.82
CA GLY A 22 73.77 18.85 -164.07
C GLY A 22 74.59 19.85 -163.24
N ASP A 23 73.98 20.95 -162.79
CA ASP A 23 74.66 21.97 -161.99
C ASP A 23 74.86 21.52 -160.52
N LEU A 24 74.10 20.51 -160.03
CA LEU A 24 74.35 19.89 -158.72
C LEU A 24 75.63 19.06 -158.68
N ALA A 25 76.19 18.70 -159.83
CA ALA A 25 77.48 18.03 -159.90
C ALA A 25 78.64 18.99 -159.57
N ASP A 26 78.41 20.31 -159.55
CA ASP A 26 79.43 21.28 -159.17
C ASP A 26 79.59 21.36 -157.64
N SER A 27 80.77 20.96 -157.17
CA SER A 27 81.12 20.86 -155.74
C SER A 27 80.89 22.15 -154.94
N ALA A 28 80.97 23.32 -155.59
CA ALA A 28 80.86 24.63 -154.93
C ALA A 28 79.47 24.86 -154.31
N ILE A 29 78.43 24.33 -154.94
CA ILE A 29 77.04 24.59 -154.58
C ILE A 29 76.62 23.73 -153.40
N LEU A 30 76.94 22.44 -153.44
CA LEU A 30 76.66 21.52 -152.33
C LEU A 30 77.36 21.97 -151.03
N ILE A 31 78.55 22.55 -151.13
CA ILE A 31 79.25 23.12 -149.98
C ILE A 31 78.48 24.31 -149.40
N GLU A 32 77.97 25.21 -150.25
CA GLU A 32 77.22 26.38 -149.79
C GLU A 32 75.94 25.98 -149.03
N VAL A 33 75.25 24.93 -149.49
CA VAL A 33 74.05 24.40 -148.83
C VAL A 33 74.35 23.82 -147.45
N VAL A 34 75.39 23.00 -147.35
CA VAL A 34 75.77 22.37 -146.08
C VAL A 34 76.27 23.43 -145.07
N CYS A 35 76.98 24.45 -145.54
CA CYS A 35 77.33 25.62 -144.72
C CYS A 35 76.10 26.44 -144.28
N ALA A 36 75.03 26.50 -145.09
CA ALA A 36 73.79 27.18 -144.70
C ALA A 36 73.04 26.46 -143.58
N ILE A 37 73.17 25.13 -143.47
CA ILE A 37 72.59 24.33 -142.39
C ILE A 37 73.31 24.62 -141.06
N ASP A 38 74.64 24.57 -141.05
CA ASP A 38 75.42 24.93 -139.86
C ASP A 38 76.83 25.45 -140.22
N ASN A 39 76.93 26.78 -140.33
CA ASN A 39 78.15 27.49 -140.72
C ASN A 39 79.30 27.36 -139.68
N LYS A 40 78.99 26.94 -138.44
CA LYS A 40 80.05 26.76 -137.43
C LYS A 40 80.78 25.43 -137.60
N PHE A 41 80.06 24.39 -138.01
CA PHE A 41 80.57 23.04 -138.14
C PHE A 41 81.19 22.77 -139.52
N PHE A 42 80.55 23.23 -140.59
CA PHE A 42 81.01 23.02 -141.96
C PHE A 42 81.80 24.25 -142.46
N LYS A 43 83.13 24.21 -142.36
CA LYS A 43 84.04 25.28 -142.81
C LYS A 43 84.85 24.85 -144.03
N ILE A 44 84.28 24.99 -145.23
CA ILE A 44 84.95 24.62 -146.48
C ILE A 44 85.02 25.86 -147.39
N SER A 45 86.22 26.21 -147.88
CA SER A 45 86.49 27.47 -148.60
C SER A 45 86.09 27.40 -150.08
N ASN A 46 85.31 28.39 -150.56
CA ASN A 46 84.76 28.43 -151.92
C ASN A 46 85.47 29.49 -152.78
N ASP A 47 86.68 29.18 -153.27
CA ASP A 47 87.40 30.07 -154.20
C ASP A 47 86.96 29.79 -155.64
N THR A 48 86.42 30.81 -156.33
CA THR A 48 85.63 30.68 -157.56
C THR A 48 86.44 30.73 -158.86
N ARG A 49 87.74 30.48 -158.79
CA ARG A 49 88.62 30.45 -159.96
C ARG A 49 89.69 29.38 -159.78
N GLU A 50 89.48 28.18 -160.34
CA GLU A 50 90.50 27.32 -160.96
C GLU A 50 89.95 25.93 -161.32
N ASN A 51 90.00 25.60 -162.61
CA ASN A 51 89.32 24.49 -163.30
C ASN A 51 90.11 23.17 -163.28
N SER A 52 89.96 22.34 -162.24
CA SER A 52 90.41 20.93 -162.32
C SER A 52 89.51 20.01 -161.50
N TRP A 53 88.78 19.10 -162.16
CA TRP A 53 87.84 18.11 -161.57
C TRP A 53 88.41 17.34 -160.37
N VAL A 54 89.73 17.14 -160.34
CA VAL A 54 90.43 16.48 -159.23
C VAL A 54 90.29 17.26 -157.92
N GLN A 55 90.25 18.60 -157.97
CA GLN A 55 90.05 19.44 -156.79
C GLN A 55 88.59 19.42 -156.33
N SER A 56 87.62 19.43 -157.25
CA SER A 56 86.20 19.31 -156.95
C SER A 56 85.88 17.99 -156.23
N PHE A 57 86.47 16.88 -156.69
CA PHE A 57 86.33 15.57 -156.04
C PHE A 57 86.87 15.57 -154.60
N LYS A 58 88.07 16.11 -154.38
CA LYS A 58 88.67 16.18 -153.02
C LYS A 58 87.82 17.02 -152.06
N LYS A 59 87.21 18.11 -152.53
CA LYS A 59 86.31 18.92 -151.71
C LYS A 59 85.02 18.18 -151.35
N LEU A 60 84.46 17.42 -152.29
CA LEU A 60 83.28 16.58 -152.05
C LEU A 60 83.56 15.45 -151.06
N GLU A 61 84.73 14.83 -151.16
CA GLU A 61 85.19 13.81 -150.21
C GLU A 61 85.32 14.39 -148.79
N GLN A 62 85.89 15.60 -148.66
CA GLN A 62 86.00 16.29 -147.37
C GLN A 62 84.63 16.66 -146.79
N MET A 63 83.70 17.11 -147.64
CA MET A 63 82.33 17.43 -147.23
C MET A 63 81.58 16.20 -146.72
N TYR A 64 81.66 15.07 -147.44
CA TYR A 64 81.05 13.81 -147.03
C TYR A 64 81.56 13.30 -145.68
N GLN A 65 82.88 13.40 -145.43
CA GLN A 65 83.47 13.03 -144.14
C GLN A 65 82.94 13.89 -142.99
N LEU A 66 82.83 15.20 -143.19
CA LEU A 66 82.26 16.10 -142.19
C LEU A 66 80.78 15.81 -141.94
N LEU A 67 80.03 15.45 -142.98
CA LEU A 67 78.61 15.12 -142.88
C LEU A 67 78.39 13.83 -142.06
N ILE A 68 79.18 12.79 -142.30
CA ILE A 68 79.15 11.57 -141.46
C ILE A 68 79.47 11.92 -140.00
N HIS A 69 80.52 12.70 -139.76
CA HIS A 69 80.87 13.08 -138.38
C HIS A 69 79.76 13.89 -137.71
N TYR A 70 79.06 14.76 -138.43
CA TYR A 70 77.93 15.51 -137.90
C TYR A 70 76.78 14.59 -137.45
N TYR A 71 76.42 13.59 -138.28
CA TYR A 71 75.39 12.61 -137.93
C TYR A 71 75.74 11.78 -136.70
N GLN A 72 77.00 11.36 -136.56
CA GLN A 72 77.44 10.56 -135.42
C GLN A 72 77.59 11.39 -134.13
N ALA A 73 78.21 12.57 -134.22
CA ALA A 73 78.60 13.33 -133.03
C ALA A 73 77.50 14.29 -132.54
N VAL A 74 76.78 14.95 -133.46
CA VAL A 74 75.79 15.97 -133.10
C VAL A 74 74.39 15.37 -133.00
N LEU A 75 74.01 14.54 -133.97
CA LEU A 75 72.67 13.94 -134.01
C LEU A 75 72.60 12.58 -133.27
N GLN A 76 73.74 11.99 -132.91
CA GLN A 76 73.86 10.68 -132.24
C GLN A 76 73.14 9.53 -132.97
N LEU A 77 73.06 9.59 -134.30
CA LEU A 77 72.55 8.49 -135.13
C LEU A 77 73.71 7.62 -135.66
N SER A 78 73.52 6.30 -135.62
CA SER A 78 74.51 5.30 -136.08
C SER A 78 74.49 5.18 -137.61
N THR A 79 75.59 5.51 -138.27
CA THR A 79 75.73 5.50 -139.75
C THR A 79 76.32 4.19 -140.30
N VAL A 80 76.26 3.10 -139.55
CA VAL A 80 77.00 1.84 -139.83
C VAL A 80 76.44 1.03 -141.01
N ASN A 81 75.23 1.33 -141.48
CA ASN A 81 74.54 0.51 -142.49
C ASN A 81 74.34 1.22 -143.84
N ILE A 82 75.16 2.23 -144.15
CA ILE A 82 75.10 2.99 -145.40
C ILE A 82 76.34 2.62 -146.22
N ASP A 83 76.16 1.86 -147.30
CA ASP A 83 77.26 1.50 -148.22
C ASP A 83 77.88 2.80 -148.80
N PRO A 84 79.22 2.96 -148.78
CA PRO A 84 79.86 4.20 -149.18
C PRO A 84 79.59 4.50 -150.66
N PRO A 85 78.94 5.63 -151.01
CA PRO A 85 78.62 5.96 -152.39
C PRO A 85 79.91 6.13 -153.17
N ASN A 86 80.05 5.46 -154.31
CA ASN A 86 81.28 5.48 -155.09
C ASN A 86 81.37 6.80 -155.88
N LEU A 87 81.79 7.86 -155.18
CA LEU A 87 81.85 9.25 -155.66
C LEU A 87 82.63 9.44 -156.97
N LYS A 88 83.48 8.47 -157.36
CA LYS A 88 84.21 8.51 -158.64
C LYS A 88 83.32 8.28 -159.86
N SER A 89 82.22 7.54 -159.73
CA SER A 89 81.30 7.24 -160.83
C SER A 89 80.20 8.32 -160.97
N ILE A 90 79.77 8.92 -159.86
CA ILE A 90 78.75 9.99 -159.85
C ILE A 90 79.31 11.28 -160.46
N ALA A 91 80.53 11.67 -160.10
CA ALA A 91 81.14 12.92 -160.57
C ALA A 91 81.64 12.85 -162.03
N ARG A 92 81.64 11.68 -162.69
CA ARG A 92 82.10 11.55 -164.08
C ARG A 92 80.99 11.17 -165.06
N ASP A 93 80.08 10.25 -164.68
CA ASP A 93 79.15 9.63 -165.65
C ASP A 93 77.66 9.61 -165.24
N GLY A 94 77.25 10.20 -164.10
CA GLY A 94 75.83 10.46 -163.77
C GLY A 94 74.88 9.25 -163.84
N ASN A 95 75.16 8.18 -163.08
CA ASN A 95 74.41 6.91 -163.15
C ASN A 95 73.31 6.79 -162.06
N LEU A 96 72.11 6.37 -162.46
CA LEU A 96 70.82 6.44 -161.74
C LEU A 96 70.59 5.34 -160.68
N GLU A 97 71.29 4.21 -160.80
CA GLU A 97 70.99 2.96 -160.05
C GLU A 97 71.44 3.00 -158.56
N GLU A 98 72.52 3.70 -158.22
CA GLU A 98 72.99 3.80 -156.82
C GLU A 98 72.12 4.76 -155.98
N THR A 99 71.47 5.74 -156.60
CA THR A 99 70.53 6.66 -155.95
C THR A 99 69.28 5.94 -155.43
N ILE A 100 68.82 4.91 -156.16
CA ILE A 100 67.63 4.11 -155.80
C ILE A 100 67.90 3.17 -154.61
N LYS A 101 69.15 2.74 -154.39
CA LYS A 101 69.50 1.92 -153.22
C LYS A 101 69.49 2.72 -151.92
N LEU A 102 70.06 3.93 -151.94
CA LEU A 102 69.98 4.87 -150.82
C LEU A 102 68.53 5.24 -150.47
N GLU A 103 67.66 5.35 -151.47
CA GLU A 103 66.23 5.60 -151.29
C GLU A 103 65.53 4.46 -150.52
N ASN A 104 65.77 3.21 -150.90
CA ASN A 104 65.12 2.06 -150.27
C ASN A 104 65.55 1.84 -148.81
N GLU A 105 66.81 2.16 -148.47
CA GLU A 105 67.31 2.05 -147.09
C GLU A 105 66.76 3.18 -146.20
N SER A 106 66.58 4.39 -146.74
CA SER A 106 65.92 5.49 -146.03
C SER A 106 64.46 5.18 -145.67
N ASN A 107 63.72 4.53 -146.58
CA ASN A 107 62.32 4.15 -146.35
C ASN A 107 62.17 3.15 -145.19
N LYS A 108 63.05 2.15 -145.10
CA LYS A 108 63.01 1.16 -143.99
C LYS A 108 63.26 1.80 -142.62
N ALA A 109 64.18 2.75 -142.54
CA ALA A 109 64.45 3.48 -141.30
C ALA A 109 63.25 4.35 -140.87
N HIS A 110 62.52 4.91 -141.84
CA HIS A 110 61.30 5.68 -141.57
C HIS A 110 60.15 4.79 -141.06
N GLU A 111 59.98 3.58 -141.61
CA GLU A 111 58.97 2.63 -141.14
C GLU A 111 59.20 2.18 -139.69
N GLU A 112 60.45 1.88 -139.30
CA GLU A 112 60.80 1.55 -137.92
C GLU A 112 60.61 2.73 -136.96
N TYR A 113 60.90 3.97 -137.40
CA TYR A 113 60.63 5.17 -136.61
C TYR A 113 59.13 5.36 -136.31
N LEU A 114 58.27 5.13 -137.31
CA LEU A 114 56.81 5.19 -137.12
C LEU A 114 56.32 4.09 -136.16
N ARG A 115 56.88 2.88 -136.24
CA ARG A 115 56.56 1.78 -135.31
C ARG A 115 56.95 2.13 -133.87
N LEU A 116 58.13 2.72 -133.66
CA LEU A 116 58.62 3.11 -132.34
C LEU A 116 57.74 4.20 -131.70
N ILE A 117 57.25 5.15 -132.50
CA ILE A 117 56.31 6.19 -132.03
C ILE A 117 55.00 5.53 -131.58
N ALA A 118 54.45 4.62 -132.38
CA ALA A 118 53.21 3.95 -132.02
C ALA A 118 53.38 3.15 -130.71
N GLU A 119 54.50 2.45 -130.53
CA GLU A 119 54.79 1.72 -129.30
C GLU A 119 54.92 2.67 -128.09
N LYS A 120 55.65 3.78 -128.24
CA LYS A 120 55.76 4.82 -127.21
C LYS A 120 54.38 5.36 -126.83
N GLU A 121 53.52 5.67 -127.80
CA GLU A 121 52.16 6.13 -127.53
C GLU A 121 51.32 5.08 -126.79
N THR A 122 51.48 3.78 -127.09
CA THR A 122 50.78 2.73 -126.33
C THR A 122 51.30 2.60 -124.90
N LEU A 123 52.61 2.69 -124.69
CA LEU A 123 53.23 2.64 -123.36
C LEU A 123 52.79 3.83 -122.50
N GLU A 124 52.79 5.04 -123.07
CA GLU A 124 52.31 6.25 -122.39
C GLU A 124 50.84 6.10 -121.97
N LYS A 125 49.98 5.52 -122.82
CA LYS A 125 48.59 5.22 -122.46
C LYS A 125 48.49 4.23 -121.30
N THR A 126 49.24 3.13 -121.33
CA THR A 126 49.23 2.14 -120.24
C THR A 126 49.79 2.69 -118.93
N TYR A 127 50.79 3.57 -119.00
CA TYR A 127 51.34 4.23 -117.82
C TYR A 127 50.34 5.22 -117.21
N SER A 128 49.64 5.97 -118.06
CA SER A 128 48.55 6.86 -117.61
C SER A 128 47.45 6.08 -116.90
N THR A 129 46.96 4.98 -117.49
CA THR A 129 45.90 4.17 -116.86
C THR A 129 46.37 3.56 -115.54
N LEU A 130 47.62 3.10 -115.46
CA LEU A 130 48.17 2.54 -114.22
C LEU A 130 48.31 3.60 -113.12
N MET A 131 48.65 4.85 -113.49
CA MET A 131 48.70 5.97 -112.55
C MET A 131 47.30 6.31 -112.01
N ASP A 132 46.28 6.30 -112.87
CA ASP A 132 44.88 6.51 -112.48
C ASP A 132 44.41 5.41 -111.52
N GLU A 133 44.73 4.15 -111.81
CA GLU A 133 44.43 3.00 -110.91
C GLU A 133 45.12 3.14 -109.55
N HIS A 134 46.38 3.58 -109.50
CA HIS A 134 47.10 3.83 -108.25
C HIS A 134 46.47 4.97 -107.45
N SER A 135 46.05 6.04 -108.13
CA SER A 135 45.34 7.16 -107.50
C SER A 135 44.01 6.71 -106.89
N GLU A 136 43.21 5.95 -107.64
CA GLU A 136 41.95 5.40 -107.16
C GLU A 136 42.12 4.44 -105.97
N LEU A 137 43.13 3.58 -106.01
CA LEU A 137 43.40 2.64 -104.93
C LEU A 137 43.90 3.34 -103.67
N SER A 138 44.71 4.39 -103.81
CA SER A 138 45.13 5.24 -102.69
C SER A 138 43.93 5.91 -102.03
N SER A 139 43.01 6.50 -102.81
CA SER A 139 41.79 7.10 -102.28
C SER A 139 40.94 6.08 -101.50
N LYS A 140 40.76 4.86 -102.05
CA LYS A 140 40.01 3.79 -101.37
C LYS A 140 40.67 3.35 -100.07
N TYR A 141 42.01 3.32 -100.02
CA TYR A 141 42.73 2.99 -98.79
C TYR A 141 42.53 4.08 -97.73
N ASP A 142 42.64 5.35 -98.10
CA ASP A 142 42.45 6.47 -97.19
C ASP A 142 41.03 6.51 -96.63
N ASP A 143 40.01 6.30 -97.47
CA ASP A 143 38.61 6.22 -97.04
C ASP A 143 38.38 5.07 -96.04
N LEU A 144 38.98 3.90 -96.30
CA LEU A 144 38.91 2.76 -95.39
C LEU A 144 39.65 3.03 -94.07
N GLN A 145 40.77 3.76 -94.08
CA GLN A 145 41.47 4.16 -92.86
C GLN A 145 40.61 5.09 -91.99
N VAL A 146 39.97 6.09 -92.62
CA VAL A 146 39.06 7.00 -91.91
C VAL A 146 37.90 6.23 -91.29
N SER A 147 37.25 5.36 -92.06
CA SER A 147 36.14 4.55 -91.56
C SER A 147 36.57 3.62 -90.40
N ASN A 148 37.78 3.06 -90.45
CA ASN A 148 38.30 2.21 -89.38
C ASN A 148 38.54 3.01 -88.09
N GLU A 149 39.11 4.21 -88.20
CA GLU A 149 39.37 5.06 -87.03
C GLU A 149 38.08 5.55 -86.38
N GLU A 150 37.06 5.91 -87.19
CA GLU A 150 35.74 6.26 -86.69
C GLU A 150 35.07 5.10 -85.93
N LEU A 151 35.18 3.87 -86.43
CA LEU A 151 34.65 2.67 -85.75
C LEU A 151 35.39 2.38 -84.44
N ARG A 152 36.72 2.54 -84.43
CA ARG A 152 37.53 2.39 -83.22
C ARG A 152 37.19 3.45 -82.18
N GLN A 153 36.95 4.69 -82.60
CA GLN A 153 36.53 5.75 -81.70
C GLN A 153 35.16 5.46 -81.09
N LYS A 154 34.17 5.07 -81.91
CA LYS A 154 32.83 4.70 -81.41
C LYS A 154 32.88 3.51 -80.45
N LEU A 155 33.75 2.53 -80.70
CA LEU A 155 33.95 1.40 -79.79
C LEU A 155 34.52 1.86 -78.45
N ARG A 156 35.57 2.70 -78.46
CA ARG A 156 36.15 3.29 -77.24
C ARG A 156 35.14 4.13 -76.46
N GLU A 157 34.32 4.91 -77.15
CA GLU A 157 33.26 5.72 -76.53
C GLU A 157 32.15 4.85 -75.93
N MET A 158 31.76 3.76 -76.61
CA MET A 158 30.77 2.80 -76.09
C MET A 158 31.31 2.02 -74.88
N GLU A 159 32.56 1.55 -74.92
CA GLU A 159 33.22 0.85 -73.82
C GLU A 159 33.41 1.78 -72.61
N SER A 160 33.91 3.00 -72.85
CA SER A 160 34.07 4.01 -71.80
C SER A 160 32.72 4.44 -71.20
N GLY A 161 31.68 4.59 -72.01
CA GLY A 161 30.34 4.94 -71.55
C GLY A 161 29.69 3.86 -70.69
N LYS A 162 29.86 2.58 -71.06
CA LYS A 162 29.37 1.44 -70.28
C LYS A 162 30.15 1.25 -68.99
N ASP A 163 31.49 1.35 -69.02
CA ASP A 163 32.32 1.25 -67.83
C ASP A 163 32.08 2.41 -66.87
N PHE A 164 31.85 3.62 -67.38
CA PHE A 164 31.47 4.77 -66.57
C PHE A 164 30.09 4.60 -65.94
N HIS A 165 29.09 4.13 -66.69
CA HIS A 165 27.76 3.83 -66.13
C HIS A 165 27.81 2.71 -65.10
N LEU A 166 28.55 1.63 -65.35
CA LEU A 166 28.68 0.51 -64.42
C LEU A 166 29.46 0.93 -63.16
N ARG A 167 30.51 1.76 -63.28
CA ARG A 167 31.20 2.32 -62.12
C ARG A 167 30.32 3.27 -61.33
N ALA A 168 29.60 4.17 -62.01
CA ALA A 168 28.65 5.08 -61.37
C ALA A 168 27.53 4.31 -60.66
N GLU A 169 27.02 3.23 -61.27
CA GLU A 169 26.02 2.36 -60.66
C GLU A 169 26.58 1.58 -59.47
N ILE A 170 27.81 1.05 -59.56
CA ILE A 170 28.50 0.39 -58.45
C ILE A 170 28.73 1.37 -57.29
N ASP A 171 29.14 2.61 -57.59
CA ASP A 171 29.38 3.65 -56.59
C ASP A 171 28.06 4.12 -55.94
N ASN A 172 26.99 4.26 -56.73
CA ASN A 172 25.64 4.53 -56.22
C ASN A 172 25.15 3.39 -55.31
N LEU A 173 25.22 2.14 -55.76
CA LEU A 173 24.84 0.98 -54.95
C LEU A 173 25.68 0.89 -53.68
N ARG A 174 26.99 1.13 -53.75
CA ARG A 174 27.86 1.19 -52.56
C ARG A 174 27.40 2.27 -51.60
N HIS A 175 27.09 3.47 -52.09
CA HIS A 175 26.60 4.55 -51.25
C HIS A 175 25.23 4.23 -50.64
N GLU A 176 24.31 3.63 -51.39
CA GLU A 176 23.02 3.14 -50.88
C GLU A 176 23.20 2.08 -49.79
N PHE A 177 24.09 1.11 -49.99
CA PHE A 177 24.42 0.10 -48.97
C PHE A 177 25.08 0.73 -47.74
N GLU A 178 25.99 1.70 -47.90
CA GLU A 178 26.62 2.42 -46.80
C GLU A 178 25.57 3.22 -46.00
N ASN A 179 24.63 3.88 -46.71
CA ASN A 179 23.54 4.63 -46.10
C ASN A 179 22.57 3.70 -45.34
N GLN A 180 22.18 2.56 -45.93
CA GLN A 180 21.38 1.55 -45.25
C GLN A 180 22.11 0.99 -44.02
N ARG A 181 23.41 0.70 -44.12
CA ARG A 181 24.21 0.24 -42.98
C ARG A 181 24.22 1.30 -41.87
N HIS A 182 24.50 2.55 -42.21
CA HIS A 182 24.48 3.65 -41.24
C HIS A 182 23.10 3.84 -40.61
N GLU A 183 22.02 3.73 -41.37
CA GLU A 183 20.65 3.81 -40.84
C GLU A 183 20.35 2.66 -39.86
N THR A 184 20.78 1.43 -40.17
CA THR A 184 20.65 0.30 -39.23
C THR A 184 21.54 0.46 -38.00
N GLU A 185 22.76 0.98 -38.15
CA GLU A 185 23.66 1.29 -37.03
C GLU A 185 23.04 2.33 -36.10
N LEU A 186 22.47 3.42 -36.65
CA LEU A 186 21.75 4.44 -35.87
C LEU A 186 20.51 3.88 -35.16
N LEU A 187 19.77 2.97 -35.80
CA LEU A 187 18.62 2.32 -35.18
C LEU A 187 19.06 1.42 -34.01
N VAL A 188 20.14 0.66 -34.19
CA VAL A 188 20.75 -0.16 -33.14
C VAL A 188 21.24 0.73 -32.00
N GLU A 189 21.94 1.82 -32.28
CA GLU A 189 22.41 2.77 -31.27
C GLU A 189 21.25 3.38 -30.49
N ARG A 190 20.18 3.80 -31.18
CA ARG A 190 18.95 4.30 -30.53
C ARG A 190 18.30 3.23 -29.65
N SER A 191 18.24 1.98 -30.13
CA SER A 191 17.69 0.87 -29.34
C SER A 191 18.55 0.57 -28.11
N ASN A 192 19.87 0.65 -28.21
CA ASN A 192 20.80 0.46 -27.10
C ASN A 192 20.67 1.56 -26.05
N ILE A 193 20.51 2.82 -26.46
CA ILE A 193 20.24 3.92 -25.54
C ILE A 193 18.93 3.65 -24.77
N ARG A 194 17.88 3.22 -25.47
CA ARG A 194 16.60 2.90 -24.82
C ARG A 194 16.70 1.70 -23.89
N ILE A 195 17.44 0.66 -24.27
CA ILE A 195 17.71 -0.51 -23.41
C ILE A 195 18.47 -0.08 -22.16
N ASN A 196 19.49 0.77 -22.28
CA ASN A 196 20.27 1.26 -21.14
C ASN A 196 19.42 2.13 -20.21
N GLU A 197 18.55 2.99 -20.76
CA GLU A 197 17.62 3.79 -19.98
C GLU A 197 16.62 2.90 -19.23
N LEU A 198 16.01 1.91 -19.90
CA LEU A 198 15.11 0.95 -19.28
C LEU A 198 15.83 0.10 -18.23
N THR A 199 17.07 -0.31 -18.49
CA THR A 199 17.89 -1.07 -17.54
C THR A 199 18.16 -0.25 -16.28
N ARG A 200 18.48 1.04 -16.45
CA ARG A 200 18.65 1.96 -15.32
C ARG A 200 17.35 2.14 -14.53
N GLN A 201 16.21 2.31 -15.21
CA GLN A 201 14.90 2.39 -14.55
C GLN A 201 14.56 1.10 -13.79
N VAL A 202 14.90 -0.07 -14.33
CA VAL A 202 14.74 -1.35 -13.62
C VAL A 202 15.59 -1.37 -12.36
N ILE A 203 16.86 -0.95 -12.42
CA ILE A 203 17.74 -0.88 -11.25
C ILE A 203 17.15 0.07 -10.18
N ASP A 204 16.75 1.28 -10.58
CA ASP A 204 16.17 2.26 -9.66
C ASP A 204 14.87 1.73 -8.99
N LEU A 205 14.02 1.03 -9.77
CA LEU A 205 12.81 0.38 -9.24
C LEU A 205 13.14 -0.79 -8.31
N THR A 206 14.18 -1.58 -8.60
CA THR A 206 14.62 -2.66 -7.70
C THR A 206 15.15 -2.11 -6.38
N GLU A 207 15.94 -1.02 -6.41
CA GLU A 207 16.39 -0.37 -5.18
C GLU A 207 15.23 0.19 -4.35
N GLN A 208 14.19 0.75 -5.01
CA GLN A 208 12.99 1.21 -4.33
C GLN A 208 12.20 0.06 -3.72
N ALA A 209 12.10 -1.08 -4.41
CA ALA A 209 11.48 -2.28 -3.89
C ALA A 209 12.24 -2.83 -2.67
N ASP A 210 13.57 -2.86 -2.71
CA ASP A 210 14.40 -3.27 -1.58
C ASP A 210 14.25 -2.34 -0.38
N LYS A 211 14.25 -1.02 -0.60
CA LYS A 211 13.98 -0.02 0.45
C LYS A 211 12.58 -0.19 1.05
N ALA A 212 11.57 -0.46 0.22
CA ALA A 212 10.22 -0.74 0.70
C ALA A 212 10.17 -2.03 1.53
N SER A 213 10.89 -3.08 1.13
CA SER A 213 11.02 -4.31 1.92
C SER A 213 11.68 -4.05 3.27
N GLN A 214 12.81 -3.32 3.30
CA GLN A 214 13.49 -2.95 4.55
C GLN A 214 12.61 -2.12 5.49
N LEU A 215 11.86 -1.17 4.95
CA LEU A 215 10.90 -0.38 5.74
C LEU A 215 9.75 -1.25 6.28
N ASN A 216 9.31 -2.25 5.51
CA ASN A 216 8.30 -3.18 5.97
C ASN A 216 8.84 -4.10 7.09
N ASP A 217 10.08 -4.57 6.99
CA ASP A 217 10.75 -5.33 8.04
C ASP A 217 10.88 -4.51 9.33
N GLN A 218 11.24 -3.22 9.23
CA GLN A 218 11.26 -2.29 10.36
C GLN A 218 9.87 -2.07 10.96
N LEU A 219 8.84 -1.98 10.12
CA LEU A 219 7.46 -1.83 10.57
C LEU A 219 6.98 -3.08 11.33
N ASP A 220 7.36 -4.27 10.86
CA ASP A 220 7.07 -5.53 11.55
C ASP A 220 7.87 -5.68 12.85
N GLU A 221 9.12 -5.24 12.89
CA GLU A 221 9.87 -5.14 14.15
C GLU A 221 9.16 -4.19 15.14
N HIS A 222 8.74 -3.01 14.69
CA HIS A 222 7.98 -2.08 15.51
C HIS A 222 6.65 -2.70 15.98
N ARG A 223 5.92 -3.44 15.14
CA ARG A 223 4.72 -4.19 15.54
C ARG A 223 5.03 -5.19 16.64
N HIS A 224 6.11 -5.96 16.52
CA HIS A 224 6.55 -6.87 17.58
C HIS A 224 6.92 -6.14 18.88
N THR A 225 7.58 -4.98 18.79
CA THR A 225 7.86 -4.16 19.99
C THR A 225 6.58 -3.64 20.64
N VAL A 226 5.59 -3.21 19.85
CA VAL A 226 4.27 -2.77 20.34
C VAL A 226 3.55 -3.92 21.06
N ASP A 227 3.58 -5.13 20.51
CA ASP A 227 2.94 -6.29 21.16
C ASP A 227 3.66 -6.70 22.45
N ARG A 228 4.98 -6.58 22.50
CA ARG A 228 5.74 -6.76 23.76
C ARG A 228 5.37 -5.69 24.79
N LEU A 229 5.26 -4.43 24.37
CA LEU A 229 4.84 -3.34 25.24
C LEU A 229 3.40 -3.52 25.74
N LYS A 230 2.45 -3.92 24.88
CA LYS A 230 1.08 -4.25 25.30
C LYS A 230 1.04 -5.38 26.32
N LYS A 231 1.88 -6.42 26.16
CA LYS A 231 2.00 -7.49 27.16
C LYS A 231 2.56 -6.96 28.49
N ALA A 232 3.58 -6.10 28.44
CA ALA A 232 4.14 -5.46 29.63
C ALA A 232 3.12 -4.51 30.30
N GLU A 233 2.35 -3.76 29.52
CA GLU A 233 1.28 -2.89 29.98
C GLU A 233 0.18 -3.68 30.66
N ASN A 234 -0.27 -4.80 30.09
CA ASN A 234 -1.23 -5.70 30.73
C ASN A 234 -0.71 -6.26 32.06
N VAL A 235 0.60 -6.52 32.16
CA VAL A 235 1.23 -6.96 33.42
C VAL A 235 1.26 -5.82 34.44
N ILE A 236 1.63 -4.61 34.03
CA ILE A 236 1.62 -3.41 34.87
C ILE A 236 0.20 -3.12 35.36
N GLU A 237 -0.81 -3.23 34.50
CA GLU A 237 -2.22 -3.00 34.85
C GLU A 237 -2.70 -4.01 35.90
N LYS A 238 -2.30 -5.29 35.77
CA LYS A 238 -2.54 -6.30 36.82
C LYS A 238 -1.85 -5.93 38.14
N TYR A 239 -0.63 -5.41 38.11
CA TYR A 239 0.06 -4.97 39.32
C TYR A 239 -0.55 -3.70 39.93
N ARG A 240 -1.03 -2.75 39.10
CA ARG A 240 -1.77 -1.58 39.55
C ARG A 240 -3.06 -1.99 40.25
N LYS A 241 -3.87 -2.84 39.63
CA LYS A 241 -5.10 -3.36 40.23
C LYS A 241 -4.83 -4.05 41.57
N LYS A 242 -3.78 -4.86 41.67
CA LYS A 242 -3.37 -5.48 42.95
C LYS A 242 -2.93 -4.45 44.00
N LEU A 243 -2.27 -3.37 43.59
CA LEU A 243 -1.89 -2.28 44.49
C LEU A 243 -3.11 -1.49 44.97
N ASP A 244 -4.08 -1.25 44.09
CA ASP A 244 -5.34 -0.59 44.44
C ASP A 244 -6.17 -1.47 45.39
N GLU A 245 -6.31 -2.76 45.09
CA GLU A 245 -6.94 -3.75 45.99
C GLU A 245 -6.21 -3.82 47.35
N ALA A 246 -4.88 -3.78 47.37
CA ALA A 246 -4.11 -3.74 48.62
C ALA A 246 -4.30 -2.41 49.37
N ALA A 247 -4.44 -1.29 48.67
CA ALA A 247 -4.74 0.01 49.27
C ALA A 247 -6.15 0.03 49.86
N ASP A 248 -7.13 -0.55 49.18
CA ASP A 248 -8.51 -0.70 49.68
C ASP A 248 -8.56 -1.61 50.90
N LEU A 249 -7.88 -2.77 50.87
CA LEU A 249 -7.75 -3.64 52.05
C LEU A 249 -7.11 -2.92 53.23
N ARG A 250 -6.11 -2.06 53.01
CA ARG A 250 -5.52 -1.23 54.07
C ARG A 250 -6.53 -0.21 54.62
N ARG A 251 -7.37 0.39 53.78
CA ARG A 251 -8.43 1.31 54.23
C ARG A 251 -9.49 0.57 55.05
N THR A 252 -9.94 -0.60 54.59
CA THR A 252 -10.92 -1.42 55.33
C THR A 252 -10.33 -1.93 56.65
N LEU A 253 -9.06 -2.34 56.67
CA LEU A 253 -8.38 -2.72 57.91
C LEU A 253 -8.31 -1.55 58.90
N LYS A 254 -7.93 -0.35 58.44
CA LYS A 254 -7.90 0.84 59.30
C LYS A 254 -9.30 1.20 59.84
N ALA A 255 -10.35 1.05 59.03
CA ALA A 255 -11.72 1.25 59.47
C ALA A 255 -12.13 0.23 60.54
N LEU A 256 -11.86 -1.06 60.31
CA LEU A 256 -12.12 -2.11 61.30
C LEU A 256 -11.31 -1.94 62.60
N GLU A 257 -10.05 -1.50 62.50
CA GLU A 257 -9.24 -1.16 63.67
C GLU A 257 -9.83 0.02 64.46
N GLN A 258 -10.34 1.05 63.76
CA GLN A 258 -11.03 2.17 64.39
C GLN A 258 -12.33 1.72 65.07
N ASP A 259 -13.12 0.87 64.42
CA ASP A 259 -14.36 0.33 65.00
C ASP A 259 -14.05 -0.55 66.23
N ASN A 260 -12.99 -1.36 66.16
CA ASN A 260 -12.57 -2.17 67.31
C ASN A 260 -12.09 -1.30 68.48
N ARG A 261 -11.34 -0.22 68.21
CA ARG A 261 -10.99 0.77 69.25
C ARG A 261 -12.24 1.38 69.88
N GLN A 262 -13.22 1.77 69.08
CA GLN A 262 -14.48 2.31 69.60
C GLN A 262 -15.26 1.27 70.42
N LEU A 263 -15.27 -0.01 70.01
CA LEU A 263 -15.90 -1.09 70.79
C LEU A 263 -15.19 -1.30 72.13
N VAL A 264 -13.86 -1.25 72.15
CA VAL A 264 -13.08 -1.31 73.39
C VAL A 264 -13.37 -0.11 74.29
N GLU A 265 -13.43 1.10 73.74
CA GLU A 265 -13.81 2.31 74.50
C GLU A 265 -15.23 2.20 75.06
N ARG A 266 -16.21 1.75 74.26
CA ARG A 266 -17.59 1.49 74.72
C ARG A 266 -17.62 0.43 75.82
N ASN A 267 -16.90 -0.67 75.66
CA ASN A 267 -16.79 -1.71 76.69
C ASN A 267 -16.17 -1.16 77.97
N GLN A 268 -15.12 -0.34 77.89
CA GLN A 268 -14.51 0.29 79.06
C GLN A 268 -15.52 1.18 79.81
N VAL A 269 -16.30 1.99 79.09
CA VAL A 269 -17.35 2.83 79.68
C VAL A 269 -18.41 1.95 80.36
N VAL A 270 -18.86 0.89 79.69
CA VAL A 270 -19.84 -0.05 80.24
C VAL A 270 -19.27 -0.77 81.48
N GLU A 271 -18.01 -1.20 81.48
CA GLU A 271 -17.35 -1.77 82.65
C GLU A 271 -17.27 -0.78 83.81
N ASP A 272 -16.97 0.50 83.54
CA ASP A 272 -16.95 1.54 84.57
C ASP A 272 -18.35 1.82 85.13
N GLU A 273 -19.39 1.78 84.30
CA GLU A 273 -20.78 1.81 84.74
C GLU A 273 -21.14 0.58 85.58
N TYR A 274 -20.71 -0.62 85.18
CA TYR A 274 -20.88 -1.84 85.98
C TYR A 274 -20.17 -1.74 87.33
N ARG A 275 -18.96 -1.17 87.39
CA ARG A 275 -18.25 -0.92 88.67
C ARG A 275 -19.04 0.04 89.56
N LYS A 276 -19.62 1.11 89.00
CA LYS A 276 -20.49 2.04 89.75
C LYS A 276 -21.75 1.33 90.26
N VAL A 277 -22.43 0.56 89.41
CA VAL A 277 -23.62 -0.23 89.79
C VAL A 277 -23.27 -1.25 90.87
N ALA A 278 -22.12 -1.92 90.78
CA ALA A 278 -21.64 -2.84 91.80
C ALA A 278 -21.42 -2.14 93.15
N ALA A 279 -20.85 -0.93 93.15
CA ALA A 279 -20.72 -0.11 94.36
C ALA A 279 -22.09 0.26 94.94
N TYR A 280 -23.05 0.64 94.10
CA TYR A 280 -24.44 0.89 94.53
C TYR A 280 -25.12 -0.36 95.08
N LYS A 281 -24.82 -1.56 94.54
CA LYS A 281 -25.35 -2.82 95.06
C LYS A 281 -24.85 -3.10 96.48
N SER A 282 -23.57 -2.86 96.76
CA SER A 282 -23.03 -2.95 98.13
C SER A 282 -23.71 -1.96 99.08
N LEU A 283 -23.93 -0.71 98.62
CA LEU A 283 -24.65 0.29 99.40
C LEU A 283 -26.12 -0.09 99.63
N MET A 284 -26.82 -0.61 98.61
CA MET A 284 -28.19 -1.11 98.72
C MET A 284 -28.27 -2.29 99.70
N GLU A 285 -27.30 -3.20 99.70
CA GLU A 285 -27.25 -4.31 100.66
C GLU A 285 -27.02 -3.81 102.09
N ASN A 286 -26.21 -2.77 102.28
CA ASN A 286 -26.04 -2.13 103.59
C ASN A 286 -27.33 -1.45 104.06
N TYR A 287 -28.02 -0.71 103.18
CA TYR A 287 -29.33 -0.13 103.51
C TYR A 287 -30.37 -1.20 103.81
N LYS A 288 -30.38 -2.29 103.05
CA LYS A 288 -31.24 -3.44 103.32
C LYS A 288 -30.98 -4.03 104.71
N LYS A 289 -29.71 -4.27 105.07
CA LYS A 289 -29.34 -4.73 106.42
C LYS A 289 -29.76 -3.76 107.52
N GLN A 290 -29.63 -2.45 107.28
CA GLN A 290 -30.09 -1.44 108.23
C GLN A 290 -31.62 -1.46 108.39
N ILE A 291 -32.36 -1.61 107.29
CA ILE A 291 -33.82 -1.77 107.32
C ILE A 291 -34.20 -3.04 108.07
N ASP A 292 -33.55 -4.17 107.78
CA ASP A 292 -33.80 -5.44 108.46
C ASP A 292 -33.49 -5.34 109.97
N ALA A 293 -32.40 -4.67 110.36
CA ALA A 293 -32.06 -4.42 111.75
C ALA A 293 -33.10 -3.55 112.46
N LEU A 294 -33.56 -2.46 111.82
CA LEU A 294 -34.63 -1.61 112.36
C LEU A 294 -35.97 -2.36 112.45
N GLN A 295 -36.25 -3.28 111.52
CA GLN A 295 -37.44 -4.14 111.59
C GLN A 295 -37.35 -5.12 112.75
N VAL A 296 -36.18 -5.71 113.00
CA VAL A 296 -35.93 -6.57 114.17
C VAL A 296 -36.08 -5.77 115.46
N GLU A 297 -35.45 -4.60 115.57
CA GLU A 297 -35.58 -3.71 116.75
C GLU A 297 -37.04 -3.31 116.97
N LYS A 298 -37.77 -2.95 115.90
CA LYS A 298 -39.20 -2.66 116.00
C LYS A 298 -39.99 -3.88 116.49
N ALA A 299 -39.69 -5.07 116.00
CA ALA A 299 -40.34 -6.30 116.45
C ALA A 299 -40.02 -6.56 117.93
N GLU A 300 -38.78 -6.37 118.36
CA GLU A 300 -38.35 -6.48 119.76
C GLU A 300 -39.10 -5.46 120.64
N LEU A 301 -39.16 -4.18 120.25
CA LEU A 301 -39.93 -3.15 120.96
C LEU A 301 -41.42 -3.49 121.04
N ILE A 302 -42.02 -4.06 119.99
CA ILE A 302 -43.40 -4.54 120.03
C ILE A 302 -43.54 -5.67 121.05
N THR A 303 -42.63 -6.65 121.07
CA THR A 303 -42.71 -7.75 122.07
C THR A 303 -42.50 -7.25 123.50
N GLN A 304 -41.59 -6.29 123.71
CA GLN A 304 -41.38 -5.65 125.01
C GLN A 304 -42.60 -4.83 125.44
N ASN A 305 -43.19 -4.06 124.53
CA ASN A 305 -44.41 -3.32 124.80
C ASN A 305 -45.55 -4.27 125.18
N ASN A 306 -45.77 -5.35 124.41
CA ASN A 306 -46.77 -6.36 124.74
C ASN A 306 -46.52 -7.01 126.13
N LYS A 307 -45.24 -7.22 126.51
CA LYS A 307 -44.88 -7.75 127.83
C LYS A 307 -45.22 -6.74 128.94
N LEU A 308 -44.85 -5.47 128.77
CA LEU A 308 -45.17 -4.40 129.72
C LEU A 308 -46.68 -4.15 129.81
N GLU A 309 -47.41 -4.26 128.70
CA GLU A 309 -48.87 -4.19 128.68
C GLU A 309 -49.49 -5.34 129.47
N TYR A 310 -48.96 -6.57 129.32
CA TYR A 310 -49.39 -7.72 130.12
C TYR A 310 -49.07 -7.53 131.61
N GLU A 311 -47.86 -7.08 131.96
CA GLU A 311 -47.46 -6.79 133.34
C GLU A 311 -48.33 -5.69 133.96
N ASN A 312 -48.61 -4.60 133.22
CA ASN A 312 -49.53 -3.56 133.66
C ASN A 312 -50.94 -4.11 133.87
N LYS A 313 -51.44 -4.94 132.96
CA LYS A 313 -52.75 -5.58 133.10
C LYS A 313 -52.79 -6.48 134.34
N HIS A 314 -51.74 -7.28 134.56
CA HIS A 314 -51.62 -8.14 135.75
C HIS A 314 -51.60 -7.32 137.04
N MET A 315 -50.81 -6.24 137.09
CA MET A 315 -50.77 -5.35 138.25
C MET A 315 -52.10 -4.64 138.49
N ARG A 316 -52.80 -4.21 137.43
CA ARG A 316 -54.17 -3.68 137.53
C ARG A 316 -55.13 -4.70 138.12
N THR A 317 -55.14 -5.94 137.64
CA THR A 317 -56.01 -7.00 138.21
C THR A 317 -55.67 -7.32 139.67
N LYS A 318 -54.40 -7.21 140.08
CA LYS A 318 -54.01 -7.36 141.49
C LYS A 318 -54.52 -6.20 142.34
N ILE A 319 -54.40 -4.97 141.85
CA ILE A 319 -54.95 -3.79 142.53
C ILE A 319 -56.46 -3.95 142.67
N GLU A 320 -57.17 -4.29 141.59
CA GLU A 320 -58.62 -4.56 141.63
C GLU A 320 -58.97 -5.67 142.63
N ALA A 321 -58.19 -6.76 142.69
CA ALA A 321 -58.40 -7.82 143.68
C ALA A 321 -58.18 -7.33 145.13
N HIS A 322 -57.17 -6.49 145.37
CA HIS A 322 -56.94 -5.86 146.68
C HIS A 322 -58.02 -4.84 147.02
N GLU A 323 -58.52 -4.05 146.07
CA GLU A 323 -59.65 -3.13 146.25
C GLU A 323 -60.93 -3.90 146.58
N ILE A 324 -61.20 -5.03 145.90
CA ILE A 324 -62.31 -5.92 146.24
C ILE A 324 -62.13 -6.53 147.64
N ALA A 325 -60.92 -6.96 147.99
CA ALA A 325 -60.64 -7.46 149.34
C ALA A 325 -60.84 -6.37 150.39
N GLN A 326 -60.37 -5.14 150.15
CA GLN A 326 -60.62 -3.99 151.02
C GLN A 326 -62.10 -3.65 151.11
N SER A 327 -62.86 -3.73 150.02
CA SER A 327 -64.32 -3.55 150.04
C SER A 327 -64.99 -4.61 150.91
N ARG A 328 -64.58 -5.88 150.79
CA ARG A 328 -65.08 -6.99 151.62
C ARG A 328 -64.69 -6.83 153.08
N ASP A 329 -63.47 -6.41 153.36
CA ASP A 329 -63.00 -6.15 154.72
C ASP A 329 -63.74 -4.94 155.30
N MET A 330 -63.98 -3.89 154.52
CA MET A 330 -64.79 -2.72 154.91
C MET A 330 -66.25 -3.10 155.16
N GLU A 331 -66.85 -3.95 154.32
CA GLU A 331 -68.18 -4.52 154.53
C GLU A 331 -68.21 -5.40 155.79
N SER A 332 -67.17 -6.20 156.02
CA SER A 332 -67.04 -7.04 157.22
C SER A 332 -66.90 -6.19 158.47
N ILE A 333 -66.11 -5.12 158.42
CA ILE A 333 -66.00 -4.12 159.49
C ILE A 333 -67.37 -3.48 159.71
N ARG A 334 -68.07 -3.05 158.65
CA ARG A 334 -69.42 -2.47 158.76
C ARG A 334 -70.43 -3.44 159.37
N LEU A 335 -70.42 -4.71 158.99
CA LEU A 335 -71.27 -5.75 159.59
C LEU A 335 -70.93 -5.97 161.07
N LEU A 336 -69.65 -5.93 161.44
CA LEU A 336 -69.22 -6.01 162.83
C LEU A 336 -69.63 -4.76 163.62
N GLU A 337 -69.51 -3.56 163.04
CA GLU A 337 -69.99 -2.31 163.61
C GLU A 337 -71.50 -2.31 163.78
N ASP A 338 -72.26 -2.82 162.81
CA ASP A 338 -73.71 -2.98 162.90
C ASP A 338 -74.07 -4.04 163.95
N ARG A 339 -73.34 -5.15 164.07
CA ARG A 339 -73.53 -6.14 165.14
C ARG A 339 -73.19 -5.59 166.53
N VAL A 340 -72.19 -4.73 166.63
CA VAL A 340 -71.88 -3.99 167.86
C VAL A 340 -73.01 -3.01 168.16
N ARG A 341 -73.52 -2.27 167.17
CA ARG A 341 -74.70 -1.41 167.31
C ARG A 341 -75.97 -2.19 167.71
N GLU A 342 -76.15 -3.41 167.21
CA GLU A 342 -77.24 -4.32 167.61
C GLU A 342 -77.08 -4.81 169.05
N LEU A 343 -75.85 -5.08 169.50
CA LEU A 343 -75.56 -5.42 170.90
C LEU A 343 -75.70 -4.20 171.84
N GLU A 344 -75.53 -2.99 171.31
CA GLU A 344 -75.78 -1.72 172.00
C GLU A 344 -77.26 -1.33 172.01
N MET A 345 -78.11 -1.97 171.20
CA MET A 345 -79.57 -1.74 171.12
C MET A 345 -80.36 -3.03 171.41
N GLY A 346 -79.98 -3.70 172.49
CA GLY A 346 -80.74 -4.77 173.16
C GLY A 346 -81.42 -4.27 174.43
N ASP A 347 -82.24 -3.21 174.32
CA ASP A 347 -83.34 -2.82 175.21
C ASP A 347 -84.37 -2.10 174.31
N GLU A 348 -85.64 -2.49 174.42
CA GLU A 348 -86.86 -1.94 173.76
C GLU A 348 -87.26 -2.46 172.34
N ASP A 349 -88.18 -3.43 172.38
CA ASP A 349 -89.55 -3.44 171.83
C ASP A 349 -89.85 -3.36 170.30
N ASP A 350 -90.40 -4.50 169.83
CA ASP A 350 -91.66 -4.72 169.10
C ASP A 350 -92.03 -4.09 167.73
N ASN A 351 -92.41 -5.03 166.82
CA ASN A 351 -93.42 -4.95 165.73
C ASN A 351 -93.21 -3.94 164.58
N ASP A 352 -93.47 -4.19 163.30
CA ASP A 352 -94.28 -5.18 162.59
C ASP A 352 -93.83 -5.19 161.10
N LYS A 353 -94.10 -6.27 160.34
CA LYS A 353 -93.96 -6.32 158.85
C LYS A 353 -95.14 -5.57 158.18
N PRO A 354 -95.32 -5.45 156.83
CA PRO A 354 -94.57 -5.96 155.65
C PRO A 354 -94.46 -4.95 154.45
N ASP A 355 -93.89 -5.46 153.34
CA ASP A 355 -94.16 -5.13 151.92
C ASP A 355 -93.79 -3.77 151.27
N GLY A 356 -93.11 -3.88 150.12
CA GLY A 356 -93.60 -3.24 148.89
C GLY A 356 -92.85 -2.04 148.28
N VAL A 357 -92.07 -2.35 147.23
CA VAL A 357 -91.99 -1.67 145.91
C VAL A 357 -91.38 -0.24 145.77
N VAL A 358 -90.50 -0.16 144.76
CA VAL A 358 -90.20 0.88 143.73
C VAL A 358 -89.26 2.09 143.93
N ASN A 359 -88.34 2.17 142.94
CA ASN A 359 -87.96 3.34 142.08
C ASN A 359 -87.12 4.47 142.68
N ASN A 360 -86.35 5.26 141.94
CA ASN A 360 -85.90 5.42 140.54
C ASN A 360 -84.72 6.44 140.67
N VAL A 361 -83.84 6.65 139.70
CA VAL A 361 -83.89 7.73 138.67
C VAL A 361 -82.40 7.88 138.29
N ASP A 362 -81.95 7.50 137.10
CA ASP A 362 -82.08 8.21 135.81
C ASP A 362 -81.10 9.39 135.65
N GLN A 363 -80.29 9.33 134.59
CA GLN A 363 -80.25 10.38 133.57
C GLN A 363 -79.60 9.91 132.28
N SER A 364 -80.47 9.62 131.32
CA SER A 364 -80.26 9.67 129.88
C SER A 364 -80.34 11.12 129.36
N ILE A 365 -79.85 11.35 128.12
CA ILE A 365 -80.12 12.41 127.10
C ILE A 365 -78.81 12.53 126.29
N GLY A 366 -78.71 12.43 124.96
CA GLY A 366 -79.62 12.51 123.81
C GLY A 366 -78.74 13.04 122.66
N ASP A 367 -78.56 12.33 121.54
CA ASP A 367 -79.43 12.18 120.36
C ASP A 367 -78.93 13.02 119.17
N GLU A 368 -79.07 12.42 118.00
CA GLU A 368 -78.50 12.78 116.71
C GLU A 368 -79.19 13.97 116.02
N ILE A 369 -78.59 14.39 114.89
CA ILE A 369 -79.09 15.31 113.84
C ILE A 369 -78.62 16.76 113.96
N SER A 370 -77.51 17.10 113.29
CA SER A 370 -77.40 18.26 112.38
C SER A 370 -75.95 18.55 111.99
N ASP A 371 -75.49 18.03 110.84
CA ASP A 371 -74.75 18.89 109.90
C ASP A 371 -74.70 18.29 108.47
N ALA A 372 -75.90 18.21 107.87
CA ALA A 372 -76.05 18.08 106.43
C ALA A 372 -75.84 19.46 105.78
N LEU A 373 -74.59 19.94 105.68
CA LEU A 373 -74.27 21.11 104.85
C LEU A 373 -72.79 21.16 104.43
N LYS A 374 -72.38 20.29 103.49
CA LYS A 374 -71.28 20.55 102.53
C LYS A 374 -71.30 19.51 101.41
N GLY A 375 -72.27 19.66 100.51
CA GLY A 375 -72.34 18.91 99.27
C GLY A 375 -71.20 19.25 98.32
N ASN A 376 -70.52 18.22 97.83
CA ASN A 376 -70.08 18.09 96.44
C ASN A 376 -70.02 16.59 96.13
N THR A 377 -70.88 16.14 95.24
CA THR A 377 -71.27 14.73 95.10
C THR A 377 -70.12 13.83 94.62
N MET A 378 -69.90 12.72 95.34
CA MET A 378 -68.90 11.68 95.09
C MET A 378 -69.04 11.00 93.71
N THR A 379 -70.23 11.05 93.13
CA THR A 379 -70.53 10.46 91.82
C THR A 379 -70.00 11.30 90.65
N GLY A 380 -69.97 12.64 90.78
CA GLY A 380 -69.40 13.53 89.77
C GLY A 380 -67.87 13.49 89.74
N LEU A 381 -67.25 13.38 90.91
CA LEU A 381 -65.80 13.16 91.02
C LEU A 381 -65.39 11.78 90.51
N ARG A 382 -66.17 10.72 90.78
CA ARG A 382 -65.91 9.38 90.22
C ARG A 382 -66.08 9.30 88.70
N LEU A 383 -67.02 10.02 88.12
CA LEU A 383 -67.18 10.12 86.66
C LEU A 383 -66.05 10.95 86.05
N ARG A 384 -65.62 12.05 86.68
CA ARG A 384 -64.49 12.85 86.21
C ARG A 384 -63.16 12.11 86.34
N VAL A 385 -62.98 11.32 87.40
CA VAL A 385 -61.82 10.44 87.59
C VAL A 385 -61.83 9.32 86.54
N ASN A 386 -62.98 8.69 86.25
CA ASN A 386 -63.06 7.70 85.17
C ASN A 386 -62.89 8.31 83.76
N GLU A 387 -63.36 9.53 83.52
CA GLU A 387 -63.15 10.25 82.26
C GLU A 387 -61.67 10.62 82.10
N LEU A 388 -61.03 11.12 83.16
CA LEU A 388 -59.59 11.44 83.19
C LEU A 388 -58.71 10.18 83.15
N GLU A 389 -59.13 9.06 83.74
CA GLU A 389 -58.46 7.76 83.64
C GLU A 389 -58.63 7.15 82.25
N ARG A 390 -59.77 7.35 81.57
CA ARG A 390 -59.96 7.00 80.16
C ARG A 390 -59.20 7.92 79.21
N GLU A 391 -59.08 9.21 79.52
CA GLU A 391 -58.23 10.14 78.77
C GLU A 391 -56.74 9.84 78.99
N LEU A 392 -56.31 9.50 80.21
CA LEU A 392 -54.95 9.05 80.52
C LEU A 392 -54.63 7.68 79.92
N ALA A 393 -55.60 6.76 79.85
CA ALA A 393 -55.45 5.48 79.15
C ALA A 393 -55.41 5.68 77.62
N ARG A 394 -56.24 6.56 77.05
CA ARG A 394 -56.17 6.94 75.62
C ARG A 394 -54.86 7.64 75.26
N VAL A 395 -54.29 8.45 76.15
CA VAL A 395 -53.00 9.13 75.96
C VAL A 395 -51.82 8.18 76.22
N ARG A 396 -51.97 7.14 77.07
CA ARG A 396 -50.96 6.09 77.29
C ARG A 396 -50.97 4.98 76.24
N GLU A 397 -52.11 4.68 75.63
CA GLU A 397 -52.24 3.63 74.58
C GLU A 397 -52.37 4.19 73.15
N GLY A 398 -52.31 5.51 72.94
CA GLY A 398 -52.56 6.11 71.62
C GLY A 398 -51.73 7.35 71.28
N LYS A 399 -50.58 7.09 70.64
CA LYS A 399 -49.87 7.93 69.63
C LYS A 399 -49.07 9.17 70.08
N PRO A 400 -47.75 9.22 69.79
CA PRO A 400 -47.07 10.50 69.57
C PRO A 400 -47.59 11.15 68.26
N ALA A 401 -47.80 12.47 68.32
CA ALA A 401 -48.41 13.27 67.27
C ALA A 401 -47.43 13.64 66.13
N ASP A 402 -46.79 12.65 65.51
CA ASP A 402 -46.08 12.84 64.24
C ASP A 402 -46.36 11.64 63.32
N GLY A 403 -47.00 11.89 62.18
CA GLY A 403 -47.43 10.86 61.21
C GLY A 403 -46.31 10.03 60.56
N ASN A 404 -45.06 10.20 60.99
CA ASN A 404 -43.89 9.49 60.50
C ASN A 404 -43.53 8.27 61.38
N ALA A 405 -43.85 8.29 62.68
CA ALA A 405 -43.51 7.21 63.61
C ALA A 405 -44.35 5.94 63.40
N ASP A 406 -45.60 6.08 62.95
CA ASP A 406 -46.47 4.93 62.62
C ASP A 406 -45.95 4.19 61.37
N ALA A 407 -45.43 4.91 60.36
CA ALA A 407 -44.83 4.31 59.17
C ALA A 407 -43.50 3.61 59.51
N GLU A 408 -42.69 4.24 60.37
CA GLU A 408 -41.43 3.66 60.85
C GLU A 408 -41.67 2.42 61.71
N LEU A 409 -42.67 2.41 62.60
CA LEU A 409 -43.05 1.23 63.39
C LEU A 409 -43.55 0.08 62.52
N VAL A 410 -44.34 0.35 61.48
CA VAL A 410 -44.80 -0.71 60.55
C VAL A 410 -43.64 -1.30 59.76
N ILE A 411 -42.71 -0.47 59.29
CA ILE A 411 -41.49 -0.93 58.61
C ILE A 411 -40.60 -1.72 59.58
N LEU A 412 -40.41 -1.22 60.80
CA LEU A 412 -39.63 -1.90 61.83
C LEU A 412 -40.24 -3.26 62.17
N ASN A 413 -41.57 -3.35 62.21
CA ASN A 413 -42.28 -4.60 62.46
C ASN A 413 -42.14 -5.58 61.28
N HIS A 414 -42.18 -5.09 60.04
CA HIS A 414 -41.92 -5.93 58.86
C HIS A 414 -40.47 -6.42 58.81
N MET A 415 -39.51 -5.55 59.14
CA MET A 415 -38.10 -5.92 59.25
C MET A 415 -37.85 -6.89 60.41
N LEU A 416 -38.59 -6.77 61.51
CA LEU A 416 -38.55 -7.71 62.64
C LEU A 416 -39.12 -9.07 62.21
N GLU A 417 -40.25 -9.09 61.52
CA GLU A 417 -40.84 -10.32 60.96
C GLU A 417 -39.89 -11.01 59.96
N ASP A 418 -39.26 -10.25 59.08
CA ASP A 418 -38.32 -10.79 58.10
C ASP A 418 -37.01 -11.27 58.76
N ALA A 419 -36.51 -10.56 59.78
CA ALA A 419 -35.40 -11.03 60.60
C ALA A 419 -35.75 -12.31 61.36
N GLN A 420 -36.98 -12.41 61.89
CA GLN A 420 -37.48 -13.62 62.56
C GLN A 420 -37.66 -14.79 61.58
N ARG A 421 -38.13 -14.55 60.35
CA ARG A 421 -38.19 -15.57 59.28
C ARG A 421 -36.80 -16.05 58.86
N ALA A 422 -35.85 -15.12 58.70
CA ALA A 422 -34.47 -15.45 58.37
C ALA A 422 -33.83 -16.29 59.50
N LYS A 423 -34.05 -15.89 60.75
CA LYS A 423 -33.60 -16.65 61.92
C LYS A 423 -34.20 -18.06 61.96
N ALA A 424 -35.51 -18.20 61.75
CA ALA A 424 -36.18 -19.50 61.74
C ALA A 424 -35.67 -20.42 60.61
N LYS A 425 -35.31 -19.84 59.45
CA LYS A 425 -34.67 -20.59 58.36
C LYS A 425 -33.27 -21.06 58.73
N LEU A 426 -32.45 -20.17 59.33
CA LEU A 426 -31.11 -20.53 59.80
C LEU A 426 -31.14 -21.56 60.93
N GLU A 427 -32.10 -21.48 61.85
CA GLU A 427 -32.31 -22.49 62.90
C GLU A 427 -32.66 -23.86 62.27
N LYS A 428 -33.54 -23.88 61.27
CA LYS A 428 -33.89 -25.11 60.53
C LYS A 428 -32.70 -25.70 59.77
N ASP A 429 -31.91 -24.86 59.11
CA ASP A 429 -30.72 -25.29 58.37
C ASP A 429 -29.63 -25.79 59.35
N TYR A 430 -29.47 -25.14 60.50
CA TYR A 430 -28.58 -25.58 61.58
C TYR A 430 -29.01 -26.95 62.14
N ASP A 431 -30.30 -27.14 62.41
CA ASP A 431 -30.83 -28.44 62.86
C ASP A 431 -30.63 -29.55 61.81
N LYS A 432 -30.74 -29.21 60.52
CA LYS A 432 -30.49 -30.16 59.44
C LYS A 432 -29.02 -30.58 59.41
N VAL A 433 -28.10 -29.62 59.46
CA VAL A 433 -26.65 -29.89 59.50
C VAL A 433 -26.27 -30.67 60.76
N GLN A 434 -26.90 -30.38 61.90
CA GLN A 434 -26.66 -31.11 63.15
C GLN A 434 -27.16 -32.55 63.07
N LYS A 435 -28.28 -32.83 62.39
CA LYS A 435 -28.75 -34.19 62.12
C LYS A 435 -27.81 -34.95 61.18
N GLU A 436 -27.41 -34.33 60.07
CA GLU A 436 -26.45 -34.91 59.12
C GLU A 436 -25.11 -35.22 59.81
N LYS A 437 -24.64 -34.34 60.71
CA LYS A 437 -23.45 -34.60 61.53
C LYS A 437 -23.63 -35.80 62.46
N LEU A 438 -24.78 -35.94 63.10
CA LEU A 438 -25.07 -37.03 64.05
C LEU A 438 -25.19 -38.38 63.31
N GLU A 439 -25.76 -38.37 62.10
CA GLU A 439 -25.79 -39.50 61.19
C GLU A 439 -24.37 -39.93 60.78
N LEU A 440 -23.53 -38.99 60.32
CA LEU A 440 -22.13 -39.26 59.99
C LEU A 440 -21.32 -39.76 61.19
N GLU A 441 -21.52 -39.20 62.39
CA GLU A 441 -20.89 -39.70 63.61
C GLU A 441 -21.36 -41.12 63.97
N SER A 442 -22.62 -41.45 63.69
CA SER A 442 -23.15 -42.82 63.89
C SER A 442 -22.57 -43.81 62.89
N GLU A 443 -22.43 -43.43 61.61
CA GLU A 443 -21.78 -44.24 60.57
C GLU A 443 -20.29 -44.43 60.87
N LEU A 444 -19.63 -43.39 61.37
CA LEU A 444 -18.22 -43.48 61.77
C LEU A 444 -18.06 -44.39 62.99
N ARG A 445 -19.01 -44.36 63.94
CA ARG A 445 -19.05 -45.31 65.07
C ARG A 445 -19.35 -46.75 64.64
N THR A 446 -20.18 -46.99 63.64
CA THR A 446 -20.39 -48.36 63.12
C THR A 446 -19.14 -48.87 62.41
N HIS A 447 -18.42 -48.01 61.67
CA HIS A 447 -17.11 -48.34 61.12
C HIS A 447 -16.03 -48.56 62.19
N GLN A 448 -16.04 -47.78 63.27
CA GLN A 448 -15.07 -47.89 64.37
C GLN A 448 -15.34 -49.12 65.25
N ASN A 449 -16.61 -49.51 65.44
CA ASN A 449 -17.00 -50.74 66.13
C ASN A 449 -16.87 -51.99 65.23
N GLY A 450 -17.03 -51.84 63.91
CA GLY A 450 -16.75 -52.90 62.93
C GLY A 450 -15.27 -53.26 62.79
N SER A 451 -14.38 -52.39 63.28
CA SER A 451 -12.92 -52.58 63.26
C SER A 451 -12.35 -53.16 64.56
N THR A 452 -13.15 -53.33 65.63
CA THR A 452 -12.64 -53.71 66.97
C THR A 452 -13.13 -55.05 67.51
N ALA A 453 -13.80 -55.88 66.69
CA ALA A 453 -14.21 -57.23 67.11
C ALA A 453 -13.46 -58.35 66.35
N ASN A 454 -12.35 -58.77 66.93
CA ASN A 454 -11.67 -60.08 66.79
C ASN A 454 -11.26 -60.57 65.39
N GLY A 455 -9.94 -60.60 65.20
CA GLY A 455 -9.29 -61.30 64.09
C GLY A 455 -9.61 -62.80 64.06
N THR A 456 -9.92 -63.29 62.87
CA THR A 456 -9.50 -64.59 62.33
C THR A 456 -10.02 -64.69 60.90
N ASP A 457 -9.10 -64.87 59.96
CA ASP A 457 -9.36 -65.03 58.53
C ASP A 457 -10.36 -66.16 58.25
N LYS A 458 -11.45 -65.85 57.53
CA LYS A 458 -12.30 -66.83 56.84
C LYS A 458 -12.52 -66.41 55.37
N PRO A 459 -12.33 -67.33 54.40
CA PRO A 459 -12.34 -67.04 52.95
C PRO A 459 -13.73 -66.72 52.36
N GLU A 460 -14.80 -66.75 53.16
CA GLU A 460 -16.15 -66.36 52.73
C GLU A 460 -16.32 -64.83 52.69
N ASN A 461 -15.70 -64.10 53.62
CA ASN A 461 -15.74 -62.64 53.61
C ASN A 461 -15.01 -62.05 52.41
N ARG A 462 -13.93 -62.69 51.92
CA ARG A 462 -13.24 -62.21 50.72
C ARG A 462 -14.13 -62.30 49.48
N LYS A 463 -14.95 -63.35 49.36
CA LYS A 463 -15.94 -63.47 48.27
C LYS A 463 -17.11 -62.49 48.41
N SER A 464 -17.51 -62.13 49.63
CA SER A 464 -18.50 -61.06 49.85
C SER A 464 -17.92 -59.70 49.47
N ILE A 465 -16.71 -59.39 49.96
CA ILE A 465 -15.97 -58.17 49.67
C ILE A 465 -15.68 -58.03 48.18
N ASP A 466 -15.30 -59.11 47.49
CA ASP A 466 -15.08 -59.09 46.03
C ASP A 466 -16.41 -58.86 45.26
N ARG A 467 -17.54 -59.37 45.78
CA ARG A 467 -18.88 -59.11 45.21
C ARG A 467 -19.31 -57.67 45.43
N GLU A 468 -19.14 -57.15 46.64
CA GLU A 468 -19.45 -55.77 47.00
C GLU A 468 -18.52 -54.79 46.28
N LEU A 469 -17.25 -55.15 46.05
CA LEU A 469 -16.32 -54.42 45.19
C LEU A 469 -16.76 -54.42 43.72
N ALA A 470 -17.30 -55.54 43.22
CA ALA A 470 -17.83 -55.59 41.86
C ALA A 470 -19.12 -54.75 41.72
N GLU A 471 -20.00 -54.78 42.72
CA GLU A 471 -21.22 -53.98 42.74
C GLU A 471 -20.95 -52.48 42.91
N THR A 472 -19.99 -52.09 43.76
CA THR A 472 -19.55 -50.70 43.90
C THR A 472 -18.88 -50.21 42.63
N ARG A 473 -18.03 -51.02 41.97
CA ARG A 473 -17.46 -50.68 40.65
C ARG A 473 -18.53 -50.50 39.58
N ARG A 474 -19.57 -51.34 39.58
CA ARG A 474 -20.70 -51.24 38.64
C ARG A 474 -21.54 -49.99 38.90
N LYS A 475 -21.87 -49.70 40.16
CA LYS A 475 -22.55 -48.46 40.56
C LYS A 475 -21.72 -47.23 40.22
N LEU A 476 -20.40 -47.28 40.42
CA LEU A 476 -19.48 -46.20 40.08
C LEU A 476 -19.46 -45.95 38.57
N TYR A 477 -19.39 -47.00 37.75
CA TYR A 477 -19.52 -46.89 36.29
C TYR A 477 -20.88 -46.33 35.84
N GLU A 478 -21.98 -46.76 36.46
CA GLU A 478 -23.32 -46.21 36.19
C GLU A 478 -23.44 -44.75 36.61
N THR A 479 -22.88 -44.35 37.75
CA THR A 479 -22.87 -42.94 38.17
C THR A 479 -21.99 -42.10 37.27
N GLN A 480 -20.89 -42.65 36.76
CA GLN A 480 -19.99 -41.95 35.84
C GLN A 480 -20.63 -41.78 34.47
N LEU A 481 -21.38 -42.78 34.01
CA LEU A 481 -22.18 -42.70 32.78
C LEU A 481 -23.30 -41.65 32.92
N LYS A 482 -24.01 -41.64 34.07
CA LYS A 482 -25.02 -40.61 34.39
C LYS A 482 -24.41 -39.22 34.52
N LEU A 483 -23.20 -39.09 35.05
CA LEU A 483 -22.46 -37.83 35.11
C LEU A 483 -22.11 -37.35 33.70
N THR A 484 -21.57 -38.20 32.83
CA THR A 484 -21.31 -37.83 31.43
C THR A 484 -22.58 -37.53 30.62
N GLN A 485 -23.72 -38.12 30.98
CA GLN A 485 -25.01 -37.79 30.36
C GLN A 485 -25.59 -36.46 30.91
N ALA A 486 -25.35 -36.14 32.18
CA ALA A 486 -25.71 -34.86 32.78
C ALA A 486 -24.80 -33.73 32.27
N GLU A 487 -23.51 -33.98 32.06
CA GLU A 487 -22.57 -33.06 31.42
C GLU A 487 -23.01 -32.73 29.98
N LYS A 488 -23.52 -33.72 29.23
CA LYS A 488 -24.17 -33.49 27.92
C LYS A 488 -25.54 -32.80 28.02
N GLY A 489 -26.20 -32.87 29.16
CA GLY A 489 -27.45 -32.14 29.43
C GLY A 489 -27.21 -30.66 29.70
N ASP A 490 -26.09 -30.30 30.32
CA ASP A 490 -25.65 -28.91 30.51
C ASP A 490 -25.16 -28.27 29.19
N GLU A 491 -24.67 -29.05 28.22
CA GLU A 491 -24.37 -28.56 26.86
C GLU A 491 -25.62 -27.98 26.14
N ILE A 492 -26.83 -28.48 26.44
CA ILE A 492 -28.08 -27.97 25.84
C ILE A 492 -28.41 -26.55 26.36
N ASN A 493 -28.13 -26.25 27.63
CA ASN A 493 -28.28 -24.90 28.18
C ASN A 493 -27.20 -23.94 27.69
N GLU A 494 -25.99 -24.44 27.42
CA GLU A 494 -24.90 -23.62 26.86
C GLU A 494 -25.15 -23.24 25.39
N ASP A 495 -25.74 -24.14 24.60
CA ASP A 495 -26.10 -23.87 23.21
C ASP A 495 -27.28 -22.89 23.07
N ASP A 496 -28.27 -22.95 23.97
CA ASP A 496 -29.33 -21.94 24.05
C ASP A 496 -28.78 -20.56 24.46
N LEU A 497 -27.84 -20.51 25.42
CA LEU A 497 -27.14 -19.28 25.79
C LEU A 497 -26.25 -18.73 24.65
N LYS A 498 -25.58 -19.62 23.89
CA LYS A 498 -24.78 -19.25 22.72
C LYS A 498 -25.67 -18.70 21.61
N SER A 499 -26.81 -19.33 21.35
CA SER A 499 -27.81 -18.86 20.38
C SER A 499 -28.33 -17.47 20.75
N GLN A 500 -28.69 -17.26 22.02
CA GLN A 500 -29.13 -15.96 22.52
C GLN A 500 -28.03 -14.89 22.43
N ASN A 501 -26.77 -15.24 22.73
CA ASN A 501 -25.62 -14.34 22.57
C ASN A 501 -25.37 -13.98 21.10
N VAL A 502 -25.45 -14.94 20.18
CA VAL A 502 -25.31 -14.70 18.74
C VAL A 502 -26.40 -13.75 18.24
N GLN A 503 -27.64 -13.92 18.70
CA GLN A 503 -28.76 -13.07 18.34
C GLN A 503 -28.61 -11.64 18.89
N LEU A 504 -28.13 -11.50 20.13
CA LEU A 504 -27.78 -10.20 20.73
C LEU A 504 -26.64 -9.50 19.96
N HIS A 505 -25.60 -10.25 19.58
CA HIS A 505 -24.50 -9.72 18.78
C HIS A 505 -24.96 -9.24 17.39
N GLN A 506 -25.86 -9.97 16.73
CA GLN A 506 -26.47 -9.53 15.47
C GLN A 506 -27.29 -8.25 15.63
N GLN A 507 -28.11 -8.15 16.69
CA GLN A 507 -28.87 -6.92 16.97
C GLN A 507 -27.97 -5.72 17.27
N ILE A 508 -26.87 -5.92 18.00
CA ILE A 508 -25.87 -4.87 18.26
C ILE A 508 -25.20 -4.42 16.96
N ALA A 509 -24.82 -5.36 16.09
CA ALA A 509 -24.21 -5.05 14.81
C ALA A 509 -25.15 -4.24 13.89
N GLU A 510 -26.44 -4.60 13.84
CA GLU A 510 -27.44 -3.84 13.09
C GLU A 510 -27.66 -2.44 13.65
N LYS A 511 -27.74 -2.29 14.99
CA LYS A 511 -27.85 -0.98 15.64
C LYS A 511 -26.62 -0.12 15.36
N ASN A 512 -25.42 -0.68 15.40
CA ASN A 512 -24.19 0.04 15.09
C ASN A 512 -24.15 0.50 13.63
N LYS A 513 -24.61 -0.34 12.68
CA LYS A 513 -24.72 0.05 11.27
C LYS A 513 -25.70 1.22 11.06
N LYS A 514 -26.84 1.21 11.78
CA LYS A 514 -27.80 2.33 11.75
C LYS A 514 -27.21 3.61 12.36
N ILE A 515 -26.49 3.50 13.48
CA ILE A 515 -25.80 4.64 14.11
C ILE A 515 -24.76 5.24 13.16
N GLU A 516 -23.98 4.43 12.46
CA GLU A 516 -22.96 4.92 11.54
C GLU A 516 -23.58 5.63 10.32
N ALA A 517 -24.68 5.10 9.78
CA ALA A 517 -25.46 5.79 8.75
C ALA A 517 -26.01 7.14 9.23
N SER A 518 -26.52 7.21 10.47
CA SER A 518 -26.97 8.48 11.07
C SER A 518 -25.81 9.47 11.26
N LYS A 519 -24.62 9.01 11.66
CA LYS A 519 -23.44 9.89 11.78
C LYS A 519 -23.00 10.46 10.44
N GLN A 520 -23.03 9.67 9.37
CA GLN A 520 -22.72 10.16 8.01
C GLN A 520 -23.74 11.21 7.57
N LEU A 521 -25.03 10.99 7.85
CA LEU A 521 -26.07 11.98 7.55
C LEU A 521 -25.84 13.30 8.30
N VAL A 522 -25.52 13.22 9.60
CA VAL A 522 -25.24 14.41 10.43
C VAL A 522 -23.99 15.15 9.95
N LYS A 523 -22.93 14.44 9.52
CA LYS A 523 -21.75 15.07 8.92
C LYS A 523 -22.11 15.82 7.63
N GLY A 524 -22.87 15.19 6.73
CA GLY A 524 -23.34 15.85 5.51
C GLY A 524 -24.22 17.08 5.81
N GLN A 525 -25.08 17.02 6.83
CA GLN A 525 -25.84 18.17 7.28
C GLN A 525 -24.94 19.29 7.83
N HIS A 526 -23.87 18.96 8.54
CA HIS A 526 -22.91 19.95 9.05
C HIS A 526 -22.17 20.66 7.90
N GLU A 527 -21.70 19.91 6.91
CA GLU A 527 -21.05 20.47 5.71
C GLU A 527 -21.98 21.40 4.94
N ILE A 528 -23.27 21.04 4.83
CA ILE A 528 -24.29 21.91 4.22
C ILE A 528 -24.44 23.20 5.03
N ILE A 529 -24.54 23.11 6.36
CA ILE A 529 -24.66 24.28 7.24
C ILE A 529 -23.43 25.19 7.11
N ASP A 530 -22.22 24.62 7.07
CA ASP A 530 -20.98 25.39 6.95
C ASP A 530 -20.90 26.11 5.60
N ASN A 531 -21.31 25.44 4.51
CA ASN A 531 -21.43 26.08 3.20
C ASN A 531 -22.44 27.24 3.21
N TYR A 532 -23.59 27.10 3.89
CA TYR A 532 -24.55 28.20 4.03
C TYR A 532 -23.97 29.36 4.84
N LYS A 533 -23.27 29.11 5.95
CA LYS A 533 -22.60 30.15 6.75
C LYS A 533 -21.54 30.89 5.96
N SER A 534 -20.71 30.17 5.19
CA SER A 534 -19.70 30.80 4.33
C SER A 534 -20.34 31.67 3.25
N ARG A 535 -21.48 31.26 2.68
CA ARG A 535 -22.21 32.06 1.70
C ARG A 535 -22.89 33.28 2.32
N GLU A 536 -23.43 33.14 3.52
CA GLU A 536 -24.00 34.27 4.27
C GLU A 536 -22.92 35.32 4.58
N ALA A 537 -21.74 34.89 5.04
CA ALA A 537 -20.60 35.78 5.26
C ALA A 537 -20.13 36.48 3.99
N ALA A 538 -20.13 35.80 2.84
CA ALA A 538 -19.80 36.40 1.55
C ALA A 538 -20.81 37.47 1.13
N ILE A 539 -22.12 37.19 1.28
CA ILE A 539 -23.19 38.16 1.00
C ILE A 539 -23.09 39.38 1.92
N GLU A 540 -22.74 39.18 3.19
CA GLU A 540 -22.58 40.26 4.16
C GLU A 540 -21.36 41.14 3.85
N ALA A 541 -20.26 40.53 3.39
CA ALA A 541 -19.10 41.26 2.87
C ALA A 541 -19.45 42.09 1.63
N GLU A 542 -20.19 41.52 0.67
CA GLU A 542 -20.68 42.25 -0.51
C GLU A 542 -21.58 43.42 -0.12
N ARG A 543 -22.55 43.22 0.79
CA ARG A 543 -23.42 44.28 1.30
C ARG A 543 -22.62 45.42 1.92
N LYS A 544 -21.57 45.10 2.68
CA LYS A 544 -20.69 46.09 3.30
C LYS A 544 -19.91 46.88 2.24
N ALA A 545 -19.36 46.21 1.23
CA ALA A 545 -18.69 46.86 0.11
C ALA A 545 -19.64 47.78 -0.67
N TYR A 546 -20.87 47.34 -0.96
CA TYR A 546 -21.89 48.19 -1.60
C TYR A 546 -22.28 49.40 -0.73
N ALA A 547 -22.38 49.25 0.59
CA ALA A 547 -22.67 50.35 1.50
C ALA A 547 -21.52 51.38 1.55
N GLU A 548 -20.27 50.93 1.47
CA GLU A 548 -19.09 51.79 1.37
C GLU A 548 -19.07 52.55 0.03
N GLU A 549 -19.40 51.89 -1.08
CA GLU A 549 -19.47 52.52 -2.42
C GLU A 549 -20.60 53.56 -2.49
N ILE A 550 -21.78 53.26 -1.94
CA ILE A 550 -22.89 54.23 -1.83
C ILE A 550 -22.49 55.43 -0.98
N SER A 551 -21.74 55.20 0.10
CA SER A 551 -21.23 56.28 0.95
C SER A 551 -20.25 57.19 0.21
N ARG A 552 -19.40 56.61 -0.66
CA ARG A 552 -18.49 57.38 -1.52
C ARG A 552 -19.21 58.22 -2.58
N LEU A 553 -20.28 57.70 -3.18
CA LEU A 553 -21.04 58.41 -4.22
C LEU A 553 -21.94 59.54 -3.68
N LYS A 554 -22.15 59.63 -2.36
CA LYS A 554 -22.95 60.68 -1.71
C LYS A 554 -22.16 61.91 -1.27
N VAL A 555 -20.83 61.87 -1.34
CA VAL A 555 -19.91 62.99 -1.08
C VAL A 555 -19.55 63.63 -2.42
#